data_AF-A0A2N5IP99-F1
#
_entry.id   AF-A0A2N5IP99-F1
#
_cell.length_a   1.000
_cell.length_b   1.000
_cell.length_c   1.000
_cell.angle_alpha   90.00
_cell.angle_beta   90.00
_cell.angle_gamma   90.00
#
_symmetry.space_group_name_H-M   'P 1'
#
loop_
_entity.id
_entity.type
_entity.pdbx_description
1 polymer ?
#
loop_
_entity_poly.entity_id
_entity_poly.type
_entity_poly.pdbx_seq_one_letter_code
_entity_poly.pdbx_strand_id
1 'polypeptide(L)'
;MAKQIRFVSQPTIVDGQDVAEIAVFDVDDNPVNVGGSKAPDAGSVTPASLSGYDPSTGHSKMVKVKADGSGFDFVDDSTTPTAGAITSAMLAPNAVNTAAIGDGQVTAAKLAKGVIPAAYTLPAASVTALGGVKKGVAVPNVAADADAAALASAFNSLLTQLRAAGVIAA
;
A
#
# COMPACT_ATOMS: atom_id res chain seq x y z
N MET A 1 -41.43 -25.92 42.24
CA MET A 1 -41.12 -27.36 42.24
C MET A 1 -39.60 -27.48 42.24
N ALA A 2 -38.99 -27.84 43.37
CA ALA A 2 -37.53 -27.77 43.53
C ALA A 2 -36.91 -29.16 43.28
N LYS A 3 -35.87 -29.21 42.43
CA LYS A 3 -35.00 -30.38 42.30
C LYS A 3 -33.91 -30.28 43.36
N GLN A 4 -33.52 -31.41 43.97
CA GLN A 4 -32.51 -31.43 45.02
C GLN A 4 -31.27 -32.21 44.56
N ILE A 5 -30.09 -31.68 44.88
CA ILE A 5 -28.81 -32.36 44.73
C ILE A 5 -28.45 -32.96 46.09
N ARG A 6 -28.22 -34.27 46.15
CA ARG A 6 -27.84 -34.97 47.40
C ARG A 6 -26.50 -35.68 47.20
N PHE A 7 -25.67 -35.68 48.24
CA PHE A 7 -24.50 -36.54 48.32
C PHE A 7 -24.97 -37.88 48.87
N VAL A 8 -24.95 -38.92 48.04
CA VAL A 8 -25.35 -40.27 48.47
C VAL A 8 -24.08 -41.04 48.81
N SER A 9 -23.94 -41.43 50.09
CA SER A 9 -22.86 -42.30 50.57
C SER A 9 -23.41 -43.69 50.82
N GLN A 10 -22.81 -44.72 50.23
CA GLN A 10 -23.17 -46.09 50.57
C GLN A 10 -22.47 -46.53 51.87
N PRO A 11 -23.15 -47.25 52.77
CA PRO A 11 -22.59 -47.64 54.07
C PRO A 11 -21.44 -48.68 53.95
N THR A 12 -21.27 -49.32 52.79
CA THR A 12 -20.23 -50.34 52.57
C THR A 12 -19.58 -50.13 51.20
N ILE A 13 -18.25 -50.05 51.14
CA ILE A 13 -17.50 -49.95 49.88
C ILE A 13 -17.52 -51.32 49.20
N VAL A 14 -18.15 -51.41 48.02
CA VAL A 14 -18.08 -52.59 47.15
C VAL A 14 -17.19 -52.24 45.96
N ASP A 15 -16.22 -53.10 45.64
CA ASP A 15 -15.24 -52.87 44.58
C ASP A 15 -15.94 -52.68 43.23
N GLY A 16 -15.68 -51.56 42.55
CA GLY A 16 -16.29 -51.19 41.27
C GLY A 16 -17.64 -50.47 41.34
N GLN A 17 -18.13 -50.09 42.53
CA GLN A 17 -19.27 -49.17 42.71
C GLN A 17 -18.78 -47.83 43.24
N ASP A 18 -19.22 -46.73 42.63
CA ASP A 18 -18.87 -45.38 43.07
C ASP A 18 -19.41 -45.13 44.49
N VAL A 19 -18.50 -44.90 45.43
CA VAL A 19 -18.79 -44.81 46.87
C VAL A 19 -19.32 -43.46 47.34
N ALA A 20 -19.26 -42.45 46.46
CA ALA A 20 -19.88 -41.14 46.68
C ALA A 20 -20.26 -40.53 45.33
N GLU A 21 -21.55 -40.59 44.99
CA GLU A 21 -22.08 -39.97 43.77
C GLU A 21 -22.90 -38.73 44.12
N ILE A 22 -22.77 -37.68 43.32
CA ILE A 22 -23.71 -36.55 43.34
C ILE A 22 -24.88 -36.93 42.45
N ALA A 23 -25.99 -37.34 43.05
CA ALA A 23 -27.21 -37.66 42.32
C ALA A 23 -28.22 -36.51 42.43
N VAL A 24 -28.89 -36.21 41.31
CA VAL A 24 -30.02 -35.29 41.27
C VAL A 24 -31.29 -36.11 41.40
N PHE A 25 -32.23 -35.65 42.21
CA PHE A 25 -33.52 -36.32 42.42
C PHE A 25 -34.67 -35.43 41.93
N ASP A 26 -35.74 -36.05 41.46
CA ASP A 26 -37.00 -35.35 41.20
C ASP A 26 -37.79 -35.09 42.50
N VAL A 27 -39.01 -34.60 42.37
CA VAL A 27 -39.88 -34.27 43.50
C VAL A 27 -40.40 -35.51 44.23
N ASP A 28 -40.29 -36.68 43.61
CA ASP A 28 -40.77 -37.96 44.12
C ASP A 28 -39.60 -38.83 44.63
N ASP A 29 -38.44 -38.22 44.87
CA ASP A 29 -37.21 -38.86 45.35
C ASP A 29 -36.65 -39.95 44.43
N ASN A 30 -37.02 -39.92 43.15
CA ASN A 30 -36.42 -40.81 42.16
C ASN A 30 -35.14 -40.18 41.61
N PRO A 31 -34.03 -40.93 41.52
CA PRO A 31 -32.82 -40.43 40.88
C PRO A 31 -33.11 -40.10 39.42
N VAL A 32 -32.78 -38.88 39.02
CA VAL A 32 -32.89 -38.43 37.63
C VAL A 32 -31.56 -38.55 36.94
N ASN A 33 -31.55 -39.22 35.79
CA ASN A 33 -30.41 -39.18 34.89
C ASN A 33 -30.28 -37.75 34.35
N VAL A 34 -29.24 -37.02 34.78
CA VAL A 34 -28.93 -35.67 34.30
C VAL A 34 -28.27 -35.65 32.93
N GLY A 35 -28.17 -36.80 32.26
CA GLY A 35 -27.47 -36.95 30.99
C GLY A 35 -25.98 -36.84 31.23
N GLY A 36 -25.38 -37.92 31.73
CA GLY A 36 -23.93 -38.03 31.86
C GLY A 36 -23.24 -37.74 30.52
N SER A 37 -22.37 -36.72 30.52
CA SER A 37 -21.25 -36.53 29.59
C SER A 37 -21.47 -37.03 28.16
N LYS A 38 -22.54 -36.62 27.48
CA LYS A 38 -22.51 -36.73 26.02
C LYS A 38 -21.47 -35.73 25.57
N ALA A 39 -20.29 -36.22 25.20
CA ALA A 39 -19.30 -35.40 24.52
C ALA A 39 -20.05 -34.66 23.41
N PRO A 40 -19.86 -33.33 23.27
CA PRO A 40 -20.56 -32.57 22.25
C PRO A 40 -20.39 -33.31 20.92
N ASP A 41 -21.51 -33.52 20.20
CA ASP A 41 -21.49 -34.28 18.96
C ASP A 41 -20.45 -33.67 18.02
N ALA A 42 -19.75 -34.50 17.24
CA ALA A 42 -18.81 -33.98 16.24
C ALA A 42 -19.56 -33.04 15.29
N GLY A 43 -19.17 -31.77 15.24
CA GLY A 43 -19.90 -30.72 14.51
C GLY A 43 -20.90 -29.91 15.36
N SER A 44 -20.96 -30.09 16.68
CA SER A 44 -21.72 -29.24 17.61
C SER A 44 -21.34 -27.75 17.50
N VAL A 45 -20.12 -27.47 17.04
CA VAL A 45 -19.71 -26.17 16.52
C VAL A 45 -19.57 -26.28 15.00
N THR A 46 -20.57 -25.81 14.26
CA THR A 46 -20.51 -25.70 12.81
C THR A 46 -19.96 -24.33 12.41
N PRO A 47 -19.45 -24.13 11.18
CA PRO A 47 -19.17 -22.79 10.67
C PRO A 47 -20.39 -21.84 10.77
N ALA A 48 -21.62 -22.37 10.71
CA ALA A 48 -22.85 -21.59 10.92
C ALA A 48 -23.09 -21.22 12.40
N SER A 49 -22.58 -21.98 13.37
CA SER A 49 -22.54 -21.58 14.79
C SER A 49 -21.59 -20.41 15.06
N LEU A 50 -20.74 -20.07 14.09
CA LEU A 50 -19.86 -18.90 14.06
C LEU A 50 -20.50 -17.75 13.25
N SER A 51 -21.84 -17.63 13.29
CA SER A 51 -22.75 -16.79 12.48
C SER A 51 -22.40 -15.31 12.21
N GLY A 52 -21.24 -14.80 12.62
CA GLY A 52 -20.66 -13.53 12.19
C GLY A 52 -19.64 -13.63 11.04
N TYR A 53 -19.26 -14.82 10.57
CA TYR A 53 -18.37 -14.95 9.42
C TYR A 53 -19.13 -14.71 8.11
N ASP A 54 -19.16 -13.46 7.68
CA ASP A 54 -19.54 -13.08 6.31
C ASP A 54 -18.27 -13.09 5.43
N PRO A 55 -18.15 -14.00 4.45
CA PRO A 55 -16.99 -14.01 3.54
C PRO A 55 -16.92 -12.75 2.64
N SER A 56 -17.95 -11.92 2.62
CA SER A 56 -18.03 -10.68 1.83
C SER A 56 -17.65 -9.41 2.60
N THR A 57 -17.58 -9.45 3.94
CA THR A 57 -17.16 -8.27 4.74
C THR A 57 -15.65 -8.10 4.80
N GLY A 58 -14.87 -9.11 4.41
CA GLY A 58 -13.40 -9.08 4.46
C GLY A 58 -12.80 -9.64 5.76
N HIS A 59 -13.64 -10.13 6.69
CA HIS A 59 -13.18 -10.62 8.00
C HIS A 59 -12.15 -11.74 7.83
N SER A 60 -11.02 -11.58 8.52
CA SER A 60 -9.89 -12.49 8.37
C SER A 60 -10.19 -13.83 9.04
N LYS A 61 -9.58 -14.92 8.55
CA LYS A 61 -9.72 -16.27 9.14
C LYS A 61 -9.14 -16.39 10.56
N MET A 62 -8.63 -15.31 11.14
CA MET A 62 -8.05 -15.31 12.47
C MET A 62 -9.13 -15.06 13.54
N VAL A 63 -9.23 -15.99 14.46
CA VAL A 63 -10.02 -15.86 15.68
C VAL A 63 -9.24 -15.00 16.67
N LYS A 64 -9.80 -13.86 17.09
CA LYS A 64 -9.27 -13.05 18.22
C LYS A 64 -10.25 -13.08 19.38
N VAL A 65 -9.76 -12.88 20.61
CA VAL A 65 -10.63 -12.69 21.79
C VAL A 65 -11.30 -11.32 21.70
N LYS A 66 -12.59 -11.24 22.00
CA LYS A 66 -13.33 -9.97 22.09
C LYS A 66 -12.68 -9.06 23.13
N ALA A 67 -12.71 -7.75 22.90
CA ALA A 67 -12.08 -6.77 23.81
C ALA A 67 -12.66 -6.80 25.23
N ASP A 68 -13.90 -7.27 25.40
CA ASP A 68 -14.61 -7.44 26.68
C ASP A 68 -14.34 -8.80 27.35
N GLY A 69 -13.58 -9.68 26.71
CA GLY A 69 -13.30 -11.03 27.20
C GLY A 69 -14.48 -12.00 27.15
N SER A 70 -15.64 -11.61 26.57
CA SER A 70 -16.85 -12.45 26.54
C SER A 70 -16.76 -13.64 25.58
N GLY A 71 -15.66 -13.78 24.84
CA GLY A 71 -15.39 -14.92 23.98
C GLY A 71 -14.50 -14.56 22.80
N PHE A 72 -14.69 -15.27 21.69
CA PHE A 72 -13.93 -15.10 20.47
C PHE A 72 -14.76 -14.40 19.37
N ASP A 73 -14.10 -13.64 18.50
CA ASP A 73 -14.68 -12.99 17.33
C ASP A 73 -13.76 -13.15 16.10
N PHE A 74 -14.36 -13.13 14.91
CA PHE A 74 -13.65 -13.11 13.64
C PHE A 74 -13.54 -11.66 13.18
N VAL A 75 -12.36 -11.06 13.34
CA VAL A 75 -12.14 -9.63 13.08
C VAL A 75 -11.47 -9.45 11.72
N ASP A 76 -11.77 -8.34 11.03
CA ASP A 76 -10.92 -7.83 9.94
C ASP A 76 -9.50 -7.60 10.45
N ASP A 77 -8.54 -8.38 9.97
CA ASP A 77 -7.15 -7.95 9.97
C ASP A 77 -7.10 -6.77 9.00
N SER A 78 -6.99 -5.55 9.54
CA SER A 78 -6.88 -4.35 8.73
C SER A 78 -5.73 -4.56 7.73
N THR A 79 -6.08 -4.80 6.47
CA THR A 79 -5.15 -5.29 5.44
C THR A 79 -4.16 -4.21 4.99
N THR A 80 -4.32 -2.97 5.50
CA THR A 80 -3.44 -1.86 5.19
C THR A 80 -2.40 -1.70 6.29
N PRO A 81 -1.10 -1.89 5.99
CA PRO A 81 -0.03 -1.61 6.93
C PRO A 81 -0.11 -0.16 7.43
N THR A 82 0.15 0.05 8.72
CA THR A 82 0.25 1.41 9.27
C THR A 82 1.45 2.15 8.64
N ALA A 83 1.42 3.48 8.67
CA ALA A 83 2.52 4.29 8.15
C ALA A 83 3.85 3.91 8.83
N GLY A 84 4.87 3.59 8.03
CA GLY A 84 6.18 3.15 8.52
C GLY A 84 6.27 1.68 8.95
N ALA A 85 5.18 0.90 8.88
CA ALA A 85 5.22 -0.52 9.20
C ALA A 85 6.08 -1.33 8.22
N ILE A 86 6.19 -0.88 6.97
CA ILE A 86 7.07 -1.51 5.98
C ILE A 86 8.48 -0.96 6.12
N THR A 87 9.39 -1.82 6.55
CA THR A 87 10.83 -1.52 6.68
C THR A 87 11.62 -2.07 5.50
N SER A 88 12.85 -1.59 5.30
CA SER A 88 13.72 -2.09 4.23
C SER A 88 14.03 -3.59 4.36
N ALA A 89 14.01 -4.16 5.56
CA ALA A 89 14.24 -5.59 5.78
C ALA A 89 13.09 -6.47 5.26
N MET A 90 11.89 -5.90 5.10
CA MET A 90 10.72 -6.59 4.54
C MET A 90 10.71 -6.57 3.01
N LEU A 91 11.54 -5.73 2.39
CA LEU A 91 11.67 -5.62 0.94
C LEU A 91 12.89 -6.41 0.47
N ALA A 92 12.64 -7.50 -0.25
CA ALA A 92 13.72 -8.22 -0.93
C ALA A 92 14.43 -7.29 -1.95
N PRO A 93 15.69 -7.58 -2.32
CA PRO A 93 16.36 -6.86 -3.40
C PRO A 93 15.50 -6.82 -4.67
N ASN A 94 15.37 -5.65 -5.27
CA ASN A 94 14.53 -5.39 -6.46
C ASN A 94 13.02 -5.64 -6.27
N ALA A 95 12.52 -5.76 -5.03
CA ALA A 95 11.08 -5.90 -4.77
C ALA A 95 10.26 -4.71 -5.29
N VAL A 96 10.83 -3.50 -5.22
CA VAL A 96 10.27 -2.29 -5.83
C VAL A 96 10.97 -2.05 -7.16
N ASN A 97 10.38 -2.58 -8.23
CA ASN A 97 10.85 -2.39 -9.61
C ASN A 97 10.03 -1.31 -10.33
N THR A 98 10.35 -1.02 -11.59
CA THR A 98 9.65 -0.01 -12.39
C THR A 98 8.18 -0.33 -12.60
N ALA A 99 7.79 -1.61 -12.73
CA ALA A 99 6.38 -1.99 -12.85
C ALA A 99 5.60 -1.78 -11.54
N ALA A 100 6.27 -1.90 -10.39
CA ALA A 100 5.70 -1.58 -9.09
C ALA A 100 5.54 -0.07 -8.85
N ILE A 101 6.23 0.77 -9.62
CA ILE A 101 6.13 2.23 -9.57
C ILE A 101 5.35 2.72 -10.79
N GLY A 102 4.03 2.86 -10.64
CA GLY A 102 3.18 3.39 -11.72
C GLY A 102 3.53 4.82 -12.15
N ASP A 103 3.07 5.20 -13.34
CA ASP A 103 3.30 6.53 -13.88
C ASP A 103 2.75 7.62 -12.96
N GLY A 104 3.53 8.70 -12.79
CA GLY A 104 3.15 9.82 -11.91
C GLY A 104 3.26 9.53 -10.41
N GLN A 105 3.60 8.30 -9.99
CA GLN A 105 3.72 7.96 -8.57
C GLN A 105 4.90 8.68 -7.89
N VAL A 106 6.00 8.92 -8.59
CA VAL A 106 7.13 9.71 -8.07
C VAL A 106 7.06 11.10 -8.68
N THR A 107 6.60 12.08 -7.90
CA THR A 107 6.47 13.48 -8.34
C THR A 107 7.66 14.31 -7.88
N ALA A 108 7.87 15.49 -8.46
CA ALA A 108 8.89 16.43 -8.03
C ALA A 108 8.79 16.79 -6.54
N ALA A 109 7.57 16.82 -5.97
CA ALA A 109 7.35 17.08 -4.55
C ALA A 109 7.78 15.93 -3.63
N LYS A 110 7.85 14.69 -4.14
CA LYS A 110 8.32 13.51 -3.39
C LYS A 110 9.84 13.38 -3.39
N LEU A 111 10.53 14.13 -4.24
CA LEU A 111 11.97 14.10 -4.38
C LEU A 111 12.61 15.28 -3.65
N ALA A 112 13.80 15.06 -3.09
CA ALA A 112 14.57 16.13 -2.49
C ALA A 112 14.95 17.18 -3.54
N LYS A 113 15.09 18.44 -3.09
CA LYS A 113 15.50 19.54 -3.96
C LYS A 113 16.86 19.23 -4.61
N GLY A 114 16.94 19.38 -5.93
CA GLY A 114 18.16 19.15 -6.71
C GLY A 114 18.30 17.75 -7.31
N VAL A 115 17.42 16.78 -6.96
CA VAL A 115 17.43 15.44 -7.58
C VAL A 115 17.06 15.50 -9.06
N ILE A 116 16.01 16.27 -9.40
CA ILE A 116 15.66 16.57 -10.78
C ILE A 116 16.33 17.91 -11.15
N PRO A 117 17.25 17.93 -12.13
CA PRO A 117 17.80 19.18 -12.65
C PRO A 117 16.70 20.07 -13.21
N ALA A 118 16.88 21.39 -13.09
CA ALA A 118 15.97 22.32 -13.77
C ALA A 118 16.01 22.08 -15.29
N ALA A 119 14.86 22.18 -15.95
CA ALA A 119 14.80 22.07 -17.40
C ALA A 119 15.71 23.13 -18.04
N TYR A 120 16.63 22.67 -18.90
CA TYR A 120 17.54 23.58 -19.59
C TYR A 120 16.82 24.28 -20.73
N THR A 121 16.89 25.61 -20.75
CA THR A 121 16.46 26.43 -21.89
C THR A 121 17.70 27.10 -22.47
N LEU A 122 17.95 26.93 -23.76
CA LEU A 122 19.08 27.56 -24.43
C LEU A 122 18.87 29.09 -24.48
N PRO A 123 19.69 29.90 -23.79
CA PRO A 123 19.58 31.36 -23.85
C PRO A 123 20.08 31.86 -25.21
N ALA A 124 19.68 33.07 -25.59
CA ALA A 124 20.30 33.77 -26.71
C ALA A 124 21.76 34.14 -26.38
N ALA A 125 22.64 34.10 -27.37
CA ALA A 125 24.01 34.55 -27.21
C ALA A 125 24.06 36.03 -26.79
N SER A 126 25.01 36.38 -25.93
CA SER A 126 25.26 37.77 -25.51
C SER A 126 26.76 38.03 -25.40
N VAL A 127 27.14 39.29 -25.26
CA VAL A 127 28.54 39.69 -25.06
C VAL A 127 29.15 39.18 -23.75
N THR A 128 28.32 38.78 -22.78
CA THR A 128 28.76 38.33 -21.44
C THR A 128 28.46 36.87 -21.15
N ALA A 129 27.75 36.15 -22.03
CA ALA A 129 27.35 34.77 -21.80
C ALA A 129 27.16 34.00 -23.11
N LEU A 130 27.57 32.73 -23.09
CA LEU A 130 27.32 31.79 -24.18
C LEU A 130 25.83 31.53 -24.35
N GLY A 131 25.40 31.38 -25.60
CA GLY A 131 24.02 31.09 -25.95
C GLY A 131 23.89 30.74 -27.44
N GLY A 132 22.66 30.46 -27.88
CA GLY A 132 22.35 30.13 -29.26
C GLY A 132 22.22 31.36 -30.15
N VAL A 133 22.56 31.19 -31.43
CA VAL A 133 22.26 32.13 -32.52
C VAL A 133 21.34 31.46 -33.54
N LYS A 134 20.60 32.26 -34.29
CA LYS A 134 19.80 31.73 -35.41
C LYS A 134 20.69 31.52 -36.63
N LYS A 135 20.25 30.65 -37.54
CA LYS A 135 20.90 30.51 -38.85
C LYS A 135 20.69 31.80 -39.65
N GLY A 136 21.77 32.32 -40.23
CA GLY A 136 21.71 33.45 -41.16
C GLY A 136 20.99 33.09 -42.47
N VAL A 137 20.51 34.12 -43.17
CA VAL A 137 20.00 33.97 -44.54
C VAL A 137 21.18 33.74 -45.49
N ALA A 138 20.92 33.19 -46.67
CA ALA A 138 21.96 33.01 -47.69
C ALA A 138 22.46 34.38 -48.20
N VAL A 139 23.78 34.58 -48.18
CA VAL A 139 24.45 35.75 -48.76
C VAL A 139 25.05 35.33 -50.10
N PRO A 140 24.62 35.92 -51.23
CA PRO A 140 25.21 35.62 -52.53
C PRO A 140 26.68 36.06 -52.61
N ASN A 141 27.46 35.34 -53.43
CA ASN A 141 28.82 35.76 -53.76
C ASN A 141 28.80 37.03 -54.60
N VAL A 142 29.81 37.89 -54.39
CA VAL A 142 30.03 39.09 -55.20
C VAL A 142 30.66 38.69 -56.54
N ALA A 143 30.28 39.37 -57.63
CA ALA A 143 30.89 39.16 -58.95
C ALA A 143 32.39 39.53 -58.95
N ALA A 144 33.17 38.87 -59.81
CA ALA A 144 34.62 39.05 -59.84
C ALA A 144 35.06 40.47 -60.28
N ASP A 145 34.23 41.14 -61.07
CA ASP A 145 34.41 42.49 -61.62
C ASP A 145 33.55 43.53 -60.91
N ALA A 146 33.00 43.20 -59.73
CA ALA A 146 32.17 44.12 -58.96
C ALA A 146 32.93 45.41 -58.62
N ASP A 147 32.28 46.54 -58.87
CA ASP A 147 32.80 47.84 -58.48
C ASP A 147 32.75 48.06 -56.96
N ALA A 148 33.34 49.17 -56.50
CA ALA A 148 33.37 49.51 -55.08
C ALA A 148 31.96 49.70 -54.48
N ALA A 149 30.98 50.12 -55.26
CA ALA A 149 29.61 50.34 -54.78
C ALA A 149 28.89 49.00 -54.55
N ALA A 150 29.05 48.04 -55.45
CA ALA A 150 28.53 46.69 -55.31
C ALA A 150 29.14 45.95 -54.11
N LEU A 151 30.45 46.10 -53.88
CA LEU A 151 31.13 45.54 -52.71
C LEU A 151 30.60 46.14 -51.40
N ALA A 152 30.45 47.47 -51.33
CA ALA A 152 29.90 48.14 -50.15
C ALA A 152 28.47 47.69 -49.84
N SER A 153 27.64 47.51 -50.88
CA SER A 153 26.27 47.00 -50.75
C SER A 153 26.24 45.58 -50.19
N ALA A 154 27.05 44.67 -50.73
CA ALA A 154 27.14 43.29 -50.26
C ALA A 154 27.61 43.21 -48.80
N PHE A 155 28.59 44.03 -48.42
CA PHE A 155 29.09 44.09 -47.05
C PHE A 155 28.01 44.57 -46.06
N ASN A 156 27.29 45.64 -46.41
CA ASN A 156 26.18 46.14 -45.59
C ASN A 156 25.03 45.11 -45.48
N SER A 157 24.78 44.35 -46.54
CA SER A 157 23.82 43.24 -46.52
C SER A 157 24.25 42.13 -45.57
N LEU A 158 25.52 41.69 -45.64
CA LEU A 158 26.06 40.69 -44.70
C LEU A 158 25.95 41.15 -43.26
N LEU A 159 26.36 42.39 -42.96
CA LEU A 159 26.23 43.00 -41.63
C LEU A 159 24.78 42.98 -41.14
N THR A 160 23.84 43.35 -42.01
CA THR A 160 22.40 43.32 -41.69
C THR A 160 21.92 41.91 -41.37
N GLN A 161 22.34 40.92 -42.14
CA GLN A 161 21.96 39.52 -41.93
C GLN A 161 22.56 38.94 -40.65
N LEU A 162 23.81 39.26 -40.32
CA LEU A 162 24.45 38.83 -39.07
C LEU A 162 23.78 39.46 -37.84
N ARG A 163 23.38 40.74 -37.92
CA ARG A 163 22.58 41.41 -36.88
C ARG A 163 21.22 40.74 -36.71
N ALA A 164 20.52 40.46 -37.81
CA ALA A 164 19.22 39.80 -37.79
C ALA A 164 19.27 38.37 -37.20
N ALA A 165 20.38 37.65 -37.42
CA ALA A 165 20.62 36.33 -36.85
C ALA A 165 21.03 36.35 -35.36
N GLY A 166 21.30 37.54 -34.79
CA GLY A 166 21.79 37.72 -33.42
C GLY A 166 23.25 37.33 -33.23
N VAL A 167 24.05 37.28 -34.31
CA VAL A 167 25.48 36.93 -34.28
C VAL A 167 26.32 38.13 -33.84
N ILE A 168 25.93 39.33 -34.27
CA ILE A 168 26.56 40.59 -33.88
C ILE A 168 25.50 41.56 -33.36
N ALA A 169 25.92 42.52 -32.53
CA ALA A 169 25.03 43.55 -32.01
C ALA A 169 24.50 44.46 -33.13
N ALA A 170 23.24 44.89 -33.00
CA ALA A 170 22.62 45.88 -33.89
C ALA A 170 23.40 47.20 -33.84
#